data_AF-A0A9E0VBA0-F1
#
_entry.id   AF-A0A9E0VBA0-F1
#
_cell.length_a   1.000
_cell.length_b   1.000
_cell.length_c   1.000
_cell.angle_alpha   90.00
_cell.angle_beta   90.00
_cell.angle_gamma   90.00
#
_symmetry.space_group_name_H-M   'P 1'
#
loop_
_entity.id
_entity.type
_entity.pdbx_description
1 polymer ?
#
loop_
_entity_poly.entity_id
_entity_poly.type
_entity_poly.pdbx_seq_one_letter_code
_entity_poly.pdbx_strand_id
1 'polypeptide(L)'
;MKFDKGIKKKYRQAIEESFQTIMEKGNDRHRRTMKLILDSKMLVRVQPVKDINGSGITGAIDVGRLNDRIESERLSLNEAFGEIYISIAEETIDTGFQRGCQGTFAHENQHAHDFAQTIESISNADVNPLSVFNPNLYELEWEAHLAAGEYALQIGSPEFLDEGVTLMILGRGETGCFVDHDGIRRRLKESYGMELGGNVGPLASQMLGLRDR
;
A
#
# COMPACT_ATOMS: atom_id res chain seq x y z
N MET A 1 -11.06 1.84 -10.17
CA MET A 1 -11.26 0.84 -9.11
C MET A 1 -12.53 0.01 -9.34
N LYS A 2 -12.58 -1.22 -8.81
CA LYS A 2 -13.80 -2.04 -8.63
C LYS A 2 -13.81 -2.70 -7.23
N PHE A 3 -14.99 -3.03 -6.72
CA PHE A 3 -15.13 -3.78 -5.47
C PHE A 3 -15.33 -5.27 -5.73
N ASP A 4 -14.95 -6.10 -4.77
CA ASP A 4 -15.28 -7.52 -4.79
C ASP A 4 -16.79 -7.75 -4.69
N LYS A 5 -17.24 -8.87 -5.27
CA LYS A 5 -18.68 -9.20 -5.29
C LYS A 5 -19.13 -9.53 -3.86
N GLY A 6 -20.25 -8.92 -3.45
CA GLY A 6 -20.87 -9.21 -2.15
C GLY A 6 -20.36 -8.36 -0.98
N ILE A 7 -19.50 -7.36 -1.23
CA ILE A 7 -19.14 -6.38 -0.20
C ILE A 7 -20.41 -5.70 0.38
N LYS A 8 -20.53 -5.66 1.71
CA LYS A 8 -21.66 -5.00 2.38
C LYS A 8 -21.63 -3.50 2.11
N LYS A 9 -22.81 -2.89 1.90
CA LYS A 9 -22.95 -1.44 1.61
C LYS A 9 -22.21 -0.55 2.60
N LYS A 10 -22.25 -0.88 3.90
CA LYS A 10 -21.55 -0.12 4.95
C LYS A 10 -20.03 -0.04 4.72
N TYR A 11 -19.41 -1.14 4.30
CA TYR A 11 -17.97 -1.19 4.09
C TYR A 11 -17.58 -0.45 2.81
N ARG A 12 -18.37 -0.62 1.75
CA ARG A 12 -18.18 0.14 0.50
C ARG A 12 -18.21 1.65 0.76
N GLN A 13 -19.21 2.13 1.50
CA GLN A 13 -19.33 3.53 1.86
C GLN A 13 -18.12 3.98 2.69
N ALA A 14 -17.69 3.19 3.69
CA ALA A 14 -16.54 3.54 4.51
C ALA A 14 -15.25 3.71 3.68
N ILE A 15 -15.02 2.80 2.73
CA ILE A 15 -13.87 2.84 1.81
C ILE A 15 -13.95 4.05 0.87
N GLU A 16 -15.11 4.29 0.26
CA GLU A 16 -15.32 5.44 -0.64
C GLU A 16 -15.09 6.77 0.10
N GLU A 17 -15.60 6.90 1.32
CA GLU A 17 -15.35 8.06 2.19
C GLU A 17 -13.87 8.21 2.58
N SER A 18 -13.17 7.10 2.85
CA SER A 18 -11.74 7.12 3.12
C SER A 18 -10.93 7.57 1.91
N PHE A 19 -11.27 7.09 0.71
CA PHE A 19 -10.59 7.46 -0.53
C PHE A 19 -10.80 8.94 -0.84
N GLN A 20 -12.03 9.43 -0.68
CA GLN A 20 -12.34 10.84 -0.81
C GLN A 20 -11.55 11.68 0.19
N THR A 21 -11.48 11.27 1.46
CA THR A 21 -10.72 12.00 2.49
C THR A 21 -9.23 12.05 2.15
N ILE A 22 -8.65 10.93 1.68
CA ILE A 22 -7.24 10.89 1.23
C ILE A 22 -7.01 11.82 0.03
N MET A 23 -7.94 11.89 -0.92
CA MET A 23 -7.86 12.84 -2.03
C MET A 23 -7.91 14.30 -1.57
N GLU A 24 -8.74 14.61 -0.56
CA GLU A 24 -8.93 15.97 -0.06
C GLU A 24 -7.79 16.43 0.85
N LYS A 25 -7.27 15.53 1.70
CA LYS A 25 -6.35 15.86 2.79
C LYS A 25 -4.92 15.39 2.57
N GLY A 26 -4.71 14.32 1.79
CA GLY A 26 -3.37 13.80 1.53
C GLY A 26 -2.51 14.81 0.74
N ASN A 27 -1.19 14.64 0.81
CA ASN A 27 -0.25 15.42 -0.01
C ASN A 27 -0.32 15.00 -1.51
N ASP A 28 0.52 15.60 -2.35
CA ASP A 28 0.53 15.32 -3.80
C ASP A 28 0.82 13.85 -4.14
N ARG A 29 1.68 13.18 -3.37
CA ARG A 29 1.96 11.74 -3.53
C ARG A 29 0.68 10.94 -3.34
N HIS A 30 -0.01 11.15 -2.22
CA HIS A 30 -1.28 10.47 -1.91
C HIS A 30 -2.34 10.71 -2.99
N ARG A 31 -2.52 11.97 -3.41
CA ARG A 31 -3.50 12.33 -4.45
C ARG A 31 -3.21 11.67 -5.80
N ARG A 32 -1.94 11.62 -6.22
CA ARG A 32 -1.55 10.99 -7.48
C ARG A 32 -1.85 9.50 -7.47
N THR A 33 -1.40 8.79 -6.43
CA THR A 33 -1.63 7.35 -6.30
C THR A 33 -3.12 7.02 -6.20
N MET A 34 -3.86 7.77 -5.39
CA MET A 34 -5.30 7.55 -5.23
C MET A 34 -6.05 7.77 -6.55
N LYS A 35 -5.65 8.75 -7.36
CA LYS A 35 -6.23 8.96 -8.69
C LYS A 35 -5.99 7.77 -9.62
N LEU A 36 -4.78 7.20 -9.64
CA LEU A 36 -4.49 5.98 -10.41
C LEU A 36 -5.36 4.79 -9.95
N ILE A 37 -5.53 4.63 -8.63
CA ILE A 37 -6.41 3.59 -8.07
C ILE A 37 -7.85 3.78 -8.54
N LEU A 38 -8.39 4.99 -8.40
CA LEU A 38 -9.76 5.33 -8.78
C LEU A 38 -10.00 5.15 -10.29
N ASP A 39 -9.04 5.54 -11.13
CA ASP A 39 -9.15 5.50 -12.60
C ASP A 39 -8.84 4.11 -13.20
N SER A 40 -8.25 3.18 -12.44
CA SER A 40 -7.86 1.85 -12.90
C SER A 40 -8.98 0.78 -12.79
N LYS A 41 -8.64 -0.50 -12.97
CA LYS A 41 -9.50 -1.64 -12.66
C LYS A 41 -9.10 -2.37 -11.36
N MET A 42 -8.29 -1.73 -10.51
CA MET A 42 -7.82 -2.29 -9.24
C MET A 42 -8.99 -2.82 -8.39
N LEU A 43 -8.81 -3.99 -7.79
CA LEU A 43 -9.83 -4.64 -6.97
C LEU A 43 -9.69 -4.26 -5.49
N VAL A 44 -10.76 -3.79 -4.86
CA VAL A 44 -10.81 -3.61 -3.41
C VAL A 44 -11.69 -4.68 -2.78
N ARG A 45 -11.15 -5.37 -1.78
CA ARG A 45 -11.81 -6.45 -1.04
C ARG A 45 -11.95 -6.10 0.43
N VAL A 46 -12.91 -6.74 1.08
CA VAL A 46 -13.03 -6.72 2.54
C VAL A 46 -13.06 -8.16 3.01
N GLN A 47 -12.15 -8.51 3.91
CA GLN A 47 -11.98 -9.88 4.41
C GLN A 47 -11.83 -9.85 5.93
N PRO A 48 -12.17 -10.93 6.66
CA PRO A 48 -11.84 -11.03 8.07
C PRO A 48 -10.34 -10.97 8.34
N VAL A 49 -9.91 -10.41 9.46
CA VAL A 49 -8.49 -10.30 9.84
C VAL A 49 -7.75 -11.64 9.80
N LYS A 50 -8.43 -12.74 10.15
CA LYS A 50 -7.89 -14.10 10.12
C LYS A 50 -7.47 -14.59 8.72
N ASP A 51 -8.02 -13.99 7.66
CA ASP A 51 -7.78 -14.41 6.28
C ASP A 51 -6.66 -13.58 5.63
N ILE A 52 -6.35 -12.39 6.16
CA ILE A 52 -5.28 -11.50 5.65
C ILE A 52 -4.12 -11.28 6.62
N ASN A 53 -4.27 -11.64 7.90
CA ASN A 53 -3.27 -11.51 8.97
C ASN A 53 -2.73 -10.08 9.19
N GLY A 54 -3.57 -9.07 8.97
CA GLY A 54 -3.21 -7.67 9.14
C GLY A 54 -4.41 -6.74 9.01
N SER A 55 -4.20 -5.44 9.18
CA SER A 55 -5.25 -4.44 8.96
C SER A 55 -5.60 -4.28 7.49
N GLY A 56 -4.62 -4.47 6.61
CA GLY A 56 -4.76 -4.54 5.16
C GLY A 56 -3.65 -5.40 4.55
N ILE A 57 -3.81 -5.74 3.28
CA ILE A 57 -2.80 -6.40 2.45
C ILE A 57 -3.02 -6.07 0.97
N THR A 58 -1.93 -5.87 0.24
CA THR A 58 -1.92 -5.69 -1.20
C THR A 58 -1.32 -6.92 -1.91
N GLY A 59 -1.84 -7.29 -3.08
CA GLY A 59 -1.29 -8.40 -3.87
C GLY A 59 -1.84 -8.51 -5.29
N ALA A 60 -1.48 -9.56 -6.03
CA ALA A 60 -1.96 -9.82 -7.39
C ALA A 60 -3.36 -10.47 -7.40
N ILE A 61 -4.24 -10.05 -8.32
CA ILE A 61 -5.60 -10.61 -8.46
C ILE A 61 -5.55 -12.06 -8.95
N ASP A 62 -4.77 -12.30 -10.01
CA ASP A 62 -4.60 -13.59 -10.67
C ASP A 62 -3.16 -13.70 -11.18
N VAL A 63 -2.34 -14.45 -10.46
CA VAL A 63 -0.90 -14.59 -10.73
C VAL A 63 -0.64 -15.25 -12.08
N GLY A 64 -1.45 -16.24 -12.47
CA GLY A 64 -1.27 -16.96 -13.74
C GLY A 64 -1.50 -16.03 -14.91
N ARG A 65 -2.66 -15.35 -14.92
CA ARG A 65 -3.01 -14.37 -15.95
C ARG A 65 -2.04 -13.19 -15.99
N LEU A 66 -1.59 -12.71 -14.83
CA LEU A 66 -0.62 -11.61 -14.75
C LEU A 66 0.71 -11.98 -15.43
N ASN A 67 1.24 -13.17 -15.16
CA ASN A 67 2.46 -13.65 -15.82
C ASN A 67 2.29 -13.76 -17.34
N ASP A 68 1.18 -14.33 -17.81
CA ASP A 68 0.90 -14.46 -19.24
C ASP A 68 0.80 -13.08 -19.93
N ARG A 69 0.20 -12.08 -19.27
CA ARG A 69 0.16 -10.70 -19.77
C ARG A 69 1.53 -10.04 -19.78
N ILE A 70 2.31 -10.16 -18.71
CA ILE A 70 3.68 -9.62 -18.65
C ILE A 70 4.51 -10.18 -19.80
N GLU A 71 4.41 -11.48 -20.10
CA GLU A 71 5.08 -12.18 -21.21
C GLU A 71 4.68 -11.70 -22.61
N SER A 72 3.43 -11.28 -22.79
CA SER A 72 2.87 -11.00 -24.13
C SER A 72 2.61 -9.51 -24.42
N GLU A 73 2.56 -8.68 -23.39
CA GLU A 73 2.12 -7.29 -23.47
C GLU A 73 3.10 -6.36 -22.76
N ARG A 74 3.15 -5.10 -23.21
CA ARG A 74 3.78 -3.99 -22.49
C ARG A 74 2.69 -3.25 -21.74
N LEU A 75 2.60 -3.46 -20.43
CA LEU A 75 1.55 -2.90 -19.61
C LEU A 75 1.89 -1.46 -19.26
N SER A 76 0.91 -0.57 -19.34
CA SER A 76 0.99 0.75 -18.69
C SER A 76 0.76 0.64 -17.18
N LEU A 77 1.20 1.63 -16.40
CA LEU A 77 0.96 1.70 -14.96
C LEU A 77 -0.54 1.53 -14.60
N ASN A 78 -1.44 2.16 -15.36
CA ASN A 78 -2.88 2.05 -15.10
C ASN A 78 -3.43 0.63 -15.36
N GLU A 79 -2.88 -0.09 -16.34
CA GLU A 79 -3.22 -1.49 -16.58
C GLU A 79 -2.64 -2.41 -15.51
N ALA A 80 -1.43 -2.12 -15.03
CA ALA A 80 -0.79 -2.83 -13.92
C ALA A 80 -1.59 -2.69 -12.62
N PHE A 81 -2.10 -1.49 -12.31
CA PHE A 81 -3.07 -1.29 -11.22
C PHE A 81 -4.31 -2.18 -11.37
N GLY A 82 -4.72 -2.47 -12.62
CA GLY A 82 -5.82 -3.37 -12.92
C GLY A 82 -5.59 -4.84 -12.56
N GLU A 83 -4.36 -5.25 -12.28
CA GLU A 83 -3.96 -6.62 -11.95
C GLU A 83 -3.69 -6.84 -10.44
N ILE A 84 -3.83 -5.79 -9.62
CA ILE A 84 -3.60 -5.83 -8.18
C ILE A 84 -4.90 -5.63 -7.38
N TYR A 85 -4.88 -6.07 -6.13
CA TYR A 85 -5.93 -5.83 -5.16
C TYR A 85 -5.37 -5.20 -3.88
N ILE A 86 -6.24 -4.48 -3.17
CA ILE A 86 -6.08 -4.17 -1.74
C ILE A 86 -7.22 -4.86 -1.00
N SER A 87 -6.90 -5.63 0.04
CA SER A 87 -7.88 -6.18 0.98
C SER A 87 -7.74 -5.46 2.31
N ILE A 88 -8.85 -5.02 2.90
CA ILE A 88 -8.89 -4.43 4.24
C ILE A 88 -9.67 -5.34 5.19
N ALA A 89 -9.24 -5.42 6.45
CA ALA A 89 -9.93 -6.25 7.45
C ALA A 89 -11.32 -5.68 7.80
N GLU A 90 -12.33 -6.54 7.95
CA GLU A 90 -13.65 -6.14 8.49
C GLU A 90 -13.48 -5.45 9.85
N GLU A 91 -12.64 -6.02 10.71
CA GLU A 91 -12.37 -5.55 12.06
C GLU A 91 -11.70 -4.16 12.08
N THR A 92 -10.84 -3.85 11.10
CA THR A 92 -10.24 -2.53 10.95
C THR A 92 -11.30 -1.46 10.72
N ILE A 93 -12.30 -1.77 9.88
CA ILE A 93 -13.41 -0.84 9.61
C ILE A 93 -14.37 -0.79 10.80
N ASP A 94 -14.71 -1.94 11.39
CA ASP A 94 -15.72 -2.01 12.45
C ASP A 94 -15.24 -1.45 13.79
N THR A 95 -13.93 -1.50 14.09
CA THR A 95 -13.35 -0.98 15.35
C THR A 95 -12.62 0.34 15.19
N GLY A 96 -11.87 0.49 14.11
CA GLY A 96 -11.12 1.71 13.79
C GLY A 96 -11.96 2.77 13.08
N PHE A 97 -13.18 2.42 12.65
CA PHE A 97 -14.09 3.28 11.88
C PHE A 97 -13.36 3.93 10.69
N GLN A 98 -13.67 5.20 10.42
CA GLN A 98 -13.03 5.98 9.36
C GLN A 98 -11.52 6.14 9.58
N ARG A 99 -11.03 6.22 10.82
CA ARG A 99 -9.59 6.39 11.11
C ARG A 99 -8.79 5.16 10.69
N GLY A 100 -9.22 3.97 11.15
CA GLY A 100 -8.56 2.71 10.82
C GLY A 100 -8.58 2.43 9.32
N CYS A 101 -9.70 2.75 8.66
CA CYS A 101 -9.83 2.63 7.22
C CYS A 101 -8.87 3.57 6.48
N GLN A 102 -8.85 4.87 6.82
CA GLN A 102 -7.95 5.84 6.20
C GLN A 102 -6.46 5.54 6.44
N GLY A 103 -6.07 5.23 7.67
CA GLY A 103 -4.69 4.90 8.02
C GLY A 103 -4.19 3.68 7.25
N THR A 104 -5.03 2.63 7.17
CA THR A 104 -4.71 1.42 6.39
C THR A 104 -4.54 1.75 4.92
N PHE A 105 -5.45 2.50 4.31
CA PHE A 105 -5.30 2.85 2.89
C PHE A 105 -4.15 3.83 2.63
N ALA A 106 -3.82 4.74 3.54
CA ALA A 106 -2.64 5.59 3.37
C ALA A 106 -1.35 4.76 3.23
N HIS A 107 -1.27 3.63 3.92
CA HIS A 107 -0.19 2.65 3.81
C HIS A 107 -0.34 1.76 2.56
N GLU A 108 -1.46 1.05 2.41
CA GLU A 108 -1.65 0.06 1.33
C GLU A 108 -1.69 0.68 -0.07
N ASN A 109 -2.10 1.94 -0.21
CA ASN A 109 -2.04 2.62 -1.51
C ASN A 109 -0.60 2.73 -2.01
N GLN A 110 0.37 2.88 -1.10
CA GLN A 110 1.78 2.92 -1.47
C GLN A 110 2.25 1.55 -1.96
N HIS A 111 1.90 0.47 -1.27
CA HIS A 111 2.15 -0.89 -1.77
C HIS A 111 1.52 -1.15 -3.14
N ALA A 112 0.28 -0.69 -3.35
CA ALA A 112 -0.39 -0.82 -4.64
C ALA A 112 0.36 -0.08 -5.75
N HIS A 113 0.87 1.12 -5.47
CA HIS A 113 1.72 1.84 -6.41
C HIS A 113 3.00 1.09 -6.74
N ASP A 114 3.72 0.60 -5.73
CA ASP A 114 5.01 -0.04 -5.92
C ASP A 114 4.89 -1.38 -6.64
N PHE A 115 3.82 -2.14 -6.38
CA PHE A 115 3.51 -3.35 -7.13
C PHE A 115 3.09 -3.05 -8.57
N ALA A 116 2.27 -2.03 -8.82
CA ALA A 116 1.91 -1.64 -10.18
C ALA A 116 3.15 -1.18 -10.98
N GLN A 117 4.04 -0.41 -10.36
CA GLN A 117 5.30 0.01 -10.97
C GLN A 117 6.25 -1.17 -11.22
N THR A 118 6.28 -2.15 -10.32
CA THR A 118 7.03 -3.40 -10.52
C THR A 118 6.53 -4.15 -11.76
N ILE A 119 5.21 -4.35 -11.86
CA ILE A 119 4.56 -5.02 -13.00
C ILE A 119 4.82 -4.28 -14.31
N GLU A 120 4.60 -2.95 -14.34
CA GLU A 120 4.86 -2.12 -15.52
C GLU A 120 6.32 -2.25 -15.95
N SER A 121 7.27 -2.02 -15.05
CA SER A 121 8.70 -2.00 -15.39
C SER A 121 9.20 -3.36 -15.90
N ILE A 122 8.75 -4.46 -15.31
CA ILE A 122 9.10 -5.83 -15.77
C ILE A 122 8.47 -6.12 -17.13
N SER A 123 7.22 -5.72 -17.37
CA SER A 123 6.57 -5.90 -18.67
C SER A 123 7.26 -5.12 -19.81
N ASN A 124 7.98 -4.04 -19.47
CA ASN A 124 8.74 -3.19 -20.39
C ASN A 124 10.25 -3.47 -20.39
N ALA A 125 10.70 -4.53 -19.71
CA ALA A 125 12.13 -4.81 -19.52
C ALA A 125 12.90 -5.06 -20.83
N ASP A 126 12.20 -5.44 -21.91
CA ASP A 126 12.80 -5.62 -23.24
C ASP A 126 13.22 -4.28 -23.88
N VAL A 127 12.54 -3.19 -23.54
CA VAL A 127 12.83 -1.83 -24.04
C VAL A 127 13.74 -1.07 -23.09
N ASN A 128 13.63 -1.28 -21.78
CA ASN A 128 14.44 -0.57 -20.78
C ASN A 128 14.91 -1.49 -19.64
N PRO A 129 15.86 -2.40 -19.91
CA PRO A 129 16.29 -3.42 -18.93
C PRO A 129 17.02 -2.84 -17.71
N LEU A 130 17.63 -1.65 -17.83
CA LEU A 130 18.37 -1.02 -16.72
C LEU A 130 17.46 -0.25 -15.75
N SER A 131 16.17 -0.12 -16.06
CA SER A 131 15.21 0.65 -15.25
C SER A 131 14.11 -0.23 -14.62
N VAL A 132 14.38 -1.54 -14.47
CA VAL A 132 13.45 -2.44 -13.78
C VAL A 132 13.35 -2.03 -12.31
N PHE A 133 12.14 -1.69 -11.88
CA PHE A 133 11.82 -1.37 -10.50
C PHE A 133 11.37 -2.66 -9.82
N ASN A 134 12.16 -3.17 -8.88
CA ASN A 134 11.85 -4.39 -8.13
C ASN A 134 12.38 -4.29 -6.70
N PRO A 135 11.75 -3.45 -5.85
CA PRO A 135 12.21 -3.25 -4.47
C PRO A 135 12.06 -4.51 -3.64
N ASN A 136 12.85 -4.63 -2.57
CA ASN A 136 12.65 -5.66 -1.55
C ASN A 136 11.57 -5.26 -0.52
N LEU A 137 11.12 -6.22 0.30
CA LEU A 137 10.09 -5.99 1.32
C LEU A 137 10.46 -4.87 2.30
N TYR A 138 11.74 -4.76 2.69
CA TYR A 138 12.18 -3.66 3.55
C TYR A 138 11.93 -2.30 2.90
N GLU A 139 12.28 -2.14 1.62
CA GLU A 139 12.07 -0.90 0.86
C GLU A 139 10.59 -0.58 0.67
N LEU A 140 9.77 -1.60 0.39
CA LEU A 140 8.30 -1.46 0.26
C LEU A 140 7.68 -0.96 1.56
N GLU A 141 7.98 -1.62 2.67
CA GLU A 141 7.45 -1.28 3.99
C GLU A 141 7.96 0.09 4.44
N TRP A 142 9.25 0.39 4.21
CA TRP A 142 9.81 1.70 4.49
C TRP A 142 9.01 2.83 3.82
N GLU A 143 8.79 2.74 2.51
CA GLU A 143 8.05 3.76 1.76
C GLU A 143 6.58 3.84 2.18
N ALA A 144 5.93 2.71 2.48
CA ALA A 144 4.55 2.68 2.95
C ALA A 144 4.40 3.30 4.35
N HIS A 145 5.36 3.10 5.26
CA HIS A 145 5.38 3.76 6.56
C HIS A 145 5.66 5.26 6.46
N LEU A 146 6.53 5.69 5.54
CA LEU A 146 6.73 7.11 5.25
C LEU A 146 5.44 7.77 4.74
N ALA A 147 4.78 7.16 3.75
CA ALA A 147 3.50 7.66 3.24
C ALA A 147 2.44 7.76 4.34
N ALA A 148 2.27 6.71 5.15
CA ALA A 148 1.35 6.73 6.28
C ALA A 148 1.66 7.83 7.30
N GLY A 149 2.94 8.04 7.63
CA GLY A 149 3.40 9.10 8.53
C GLY A 149 3.12 10.50 7.97
N GLU A 150 3.46 10.74 6.71
CA GLU A 150 3.14 11.99 6.01
C GLU A 150 1.63 12.27 6.02
N TYR A 151 0.80 11.25 5.76
CA TYR A 151 -0.65 11.38 5.83
C TYR A 151 -1.14 11.76 7.23
N ALA A 152 -0.64 11.08 8.26
CA ALA A 152 -1.01 11.39 9.64
C ALA A 152 -0.68 12.85 10.02
N LEU A 153 0.46 13.37 9.54
CA LEU A 153 0.82 14.79 9.72
C LEU A 153 -0.10 15.74 8.94
N GLN A 154 -0.55 15.38 7.74
CA GLN A 154 -1.50 16.19 6.97
C GLN A 154 -2.88 16.26 7.64
N ILE A 155 -3.34 15.16 8.24
CA ILE A 155 -4.61 15.15 8.99
C ILE A 155 -4.47 15.94 10.28
N GLY A 156 -3.35 15.76 11.00
CA GLY A 156 -2.99 16.54 12.18
C GLY A 156 -3.94 16.38 13.38
N SER A 157 -4.87 15.41 13.34
CA SER A 157 -5.75 15.14 14.47
C SER A 157 -4.99 14.38 15.57
N PRO A 158 -5.29 14.62 16.85
CA PRO A 158 -4.60 13.94 17.96
C PRO A 158 -4.59 12.42 17.81
N GLU A 159 -5.67 11.83 17.35
CA GLU A 159 -5.81 10.38 17.20
C GLU A 159 -4.84 9.80 16.17
N PHE A 160 -4.67 10.45 15.01
CA PHE A 160 -3.72 10.02 13.98
C PHE A 160 -2.27 10.23 14.44
N LEU A 161 -2.01 11.34 15.14
CA LEU A 161 -0.68 11.65 15.65
C LEU A 161 -0.27 10.67 16.76
N ASP A 162 -1.17 10.37 17.69
CA ASP A 162 -0.92 9.43 18.79
C ASP A 162 -0.73 8.00 18.30
N GLU A 163 -1.53 7.57 17.31
CA GLU A 163 -1.37 6.28 16.64
C GLU A 163 -0.02 6.19 15.92
N GLY A 164 0.34 7.22 15.14
CA GLY A 164 1.64 7.27 14.45
C GLY A 164 2.83 7.22 15.41
N VAL A 165 2.75 7.90 16.57
CA VAL A 165 3.78 7.83 17.62
C VAL A 165 3.86 6.44 18.24
N THR A 166 2.71 5.84 18.55
CA THR A 166 2.63 4.49 19.13
C THR A 166 3.21 3.43 18.20
N LEU A 167 2.99 3.60 16.89
CA LEU A 167 3.53 2.71 15.85
C LEU A 167 5.01 2.97 15.55
N MET A 168 5.65 3.96 16.17
CA MET A 168 7.02 4.41 15.88
C MET A 168 7.20 4.95 14.46
N ILE A 169 6.13 5.45 13.84
CA ILE A 169 6.16 6.13 12.55
C ILE A 169 6.43 7.63 12.73
N LEU A 170 5.89 8.20 13.81
CA LEU A 170 6.06 9.60 14.15
C LEU A 170 6.87 9.77 15.44
N GLY A 171 7.63 10.85 15.51
CA GLY A 171 8.31 11.35 16.70
C GLY A 171 7.63 12.61 17.22
N ARG A 172 7.90 12.98 18.48
CA ARG A 172 7.48 14.26 19.06
C ARG A 172 8.69 15.17 19.22
N GLY A 173 8.60 16.38 18.67
CA GLY A 173 9.58 17.45 18.84
C GLY A 173 8.94 18.69 19.48
N GLU A 174 9.73 19.74 19.68
CA GLU A 174 9.27 21.00 20.29
C GLU A 174 8.16 21.69 19.49
N THR A 175 8.18 21.56 18.17
CA THR A 175 7.24 22.21 17.24
C THR A 175 6.06 21.33 16.83
N GLY A 176 5.95 20.12 17.37
CA GLY A 176 4.90 19.15 17.01
C GLY A 176 5.44 17.78 16.62
N CYS A 177 4.61 16.98 15.94
CA CYS A 177 5.00 15.67 15.46
C CYS A 177 5.76 15.76 14.12
N PHE A 178 6.64 14.80 13.86
CA PHE A 178 7.40 14.67 12.61
C PHE A 178 7.53 13.19 12.23
N VAL A 179 7.84 12.88 10.97
CA VAL A 179 8.11 11.50 10.55
C VAL A 179 9.45 11.04 11.11
N ASP A 180 9.43 10.00 11.95
CA ASP A 180 10.60 9.49 12.65
C ASP A 180 11.25 8.36 11.85
N HIS A 181 12.23 8.73 11.03
CA HIS A 181 12.98 7.76 10.21
C HIS A 181 13.66 6.69 11.07
N ASP A 182 14.22 7.03 12.23
CA ASP A 182 14.87 6.04 13.10
C ASP A 182 13.83 5.16 13.80
N GLY A 183 12.69 5.73 14.16
CA GLY A 183 11.51 5.00 14.62
C GLY A 183 11.03 3.96 13.60
N ILE A 184 10.90 4.34 12.32
CA ILE A 184 10.51 3.42 11.25
C ILE A 184 11.55 2.31 11.08
N ARG A 185 12.86 2.63 11.07
CA ARG A 185 13.90 1.59 11.01
C ARG A 185 13.77 0.59 12.16
N ARG A 186 13.55 1.09 13.38
CA ARG A 186 13.35 0.25 14.57
C ARG A 186 12.09 -0.61 14.42
N ARG A 187 10.99 -0.05 13.93
CA ARG A 187 9.75 -0.78 13.68
C ARG A 187 9.95 -1.93 12.68
N LEU A 188 10.60 -1.68 11.55
CA LEU A 188 10.90 -2.70 10.54
C LEU A 188 11.73 -3.84 11.14
N LYS A 189 12.70 -3.51 11.99
CA LYS A 189 13.51 -4.50 12.70
C LYS A 189 12.73 -5.28 13.75
N GLU A 190 12.04 -4.60 14.66
CA GLU A 190 11.41 -5.21 15.84
C GLU A 190 10.08 -5.89 15.52
N SER A 191 9.28 -5.34 14.61
CA SER A 191 7.95 -5.86 14.27
C SER A 191 7.96 -6.82 13.07
N TYR A 192 8.86 -6.59 12.11
CA TYR A 192 8.90 -7.37 10.86
C TYR A 192 10.17 -8.23 10.72
N GLY A 193 11.15 -8.09 11.61
CA GLY A 193 12.40 -8.84 11.55
C GLY A 193 13.28 -8.46 10.35
N MET A 194 13.15 -7.22 9.86
CA MET A 194 13.86 -6.74 8.67
C MET A 194 14.93 -5.70 9.00
N GLU A 195 16.08 -5.78 8.32
CA GLU A 195 17.22 -4.89 8.56
C GLU A 195 18.09 -4.70 7.31
N LEU A 196 18.52 -3.47 7.06
CA LEU A 196 19.48 -3.15 6.00
C LEU A 196 20.83 -3.83 6.27
N GLY A 197 21.34 -4.57 5.28
CA GLY A 197 22.55 -5.39 5.44
C GLY A 197 22.32 -6.74 6.13
N GLY A 198 21.07 -7.06 6.49
CA GLY A 198 20.65 -8.34 7.04
C GLY A 198 19.50 -8.95 6.22
N ASN A 199 18.40 -9.30 6.89
CA ASN A 199 17.20 -9.79 6.23
C ASN A 199 16.39 -8.62 5.64
N VAL A 200 16.46 -8.42 4.33
CA VAL A 200 15.65 -7.39 3.63
C VAL A 200 14.31 -7.91 3.12
N GLY A 201 14.03 -9.21 3.33
CA GLY A 201 12.84 -9.89 2.82
C GLY A 201 12.86 -10.15 1.31
N PRO A 202 11.77 -10.70 0.76
CA PRO A 202 11.65 -11.03 -0.67
C PRO A 202 11.55 -9.78 -1.55
N LEU A 203 11.81 -9.96 -2.85
CA LEU A 203 11.56 -8.94 -3.87
C LEU A 203 10.06 -8.79 -4.16
N ALA A 204 9.65 -7.60 -4.60
CA ALA A 204 8.27 -7.33 -5.00
C ALA A 204 7.77 -8.33 -6.06
N SER A 205 8.61 -8.69 -7.03
CA SER A 205 8.29 -9.71 -8.04
C SER A 205 7.98 -11.08 -7.42
N GLN A 206 8.73 -11.49 -6.39
CA GLN A 206 8.52 -12.74 -5.68
C GLN A 206 7.22 -12.71 -4.86
N MET A 207 6.93 -11.58 -4.20
CA MET A 207 5.68 -11.38 -3.46
C MET A 207 4.45 -11.42 -4.38
N LEU A 208 4.59 -10.91 -5.60
CA LEU A 208 3.55 -10.95 -6.64
C LEU A 208 3.46 -12.31 -7.35
N GLY A 209 4.37 -13.24 -7.09
CA GLY A 209 4.43 -14.55 -7.77
C GLY A 209 4.81 -14.45 -9.25
N LEU A 210 5.59 -13.45 -9.63
CA LEU A 210 6.08 -13.30 -11.00
C LEU A 210 7.19 -14.32 -11.28
N ARG A 211 7.20 -14.86 -12.51
CA ARG A 211 8.24 -15.77 -12.99
C ARG A 211 9.54 -14.99 -13.23
N ASP A 212 10.66 -15.61 -12.91
CA ASP A 212 11.97 -15.10 -13.29
C ASP A 212 12.11 -15.11 -14.82
N ARG A 213 12.67 -14.04 -15.39
CA ARG A 213 12.98 -13.90 -16.82
C ARG A 213 14.46 -14.10 -17.09
#